data_AF-A0A7T0JLY1-F1
#
_entry.id   AF-A0A7T0JLY1-F1
#
_cell.length_a   1.000
_cell.length_b   1.000
_cell.length_c   1.000
_cell.angle_alpha   90.00
_cell.angle_beta   90.00
_cell.angle_gamma   90.00
#
_symmetry.space_group_name_H-M   'P 1'
#
loop_
_entity.id
_entity.type
_entity.pdbx_description
1 polymer ?
#
loop_
_entity_poly.entity_id
_entity_poly.type
_entity_poly.pdbx_seq_one_letter_code
_entity_poly.pdbx_strand_id
1 'polypeptide(L)'
;MNTLIYYAFNVFVLCLIVLAVGMYKPKWILLWMDKPGRLPVAMIAGVLFMIAAVMFGEGNKQLQQEKAQLNKQQTTQQPGAEVPDLH
;
A
#
# COMPACT_ATOMS: atom_id res chain seq x y z
N MET A 1 -6.78 -7.52 8.44
CA MET A 1 -5.49 -7.00 7.92
C MET A 1 -5.76 -6.40 6.55
N ASN A 2 -5.34 -5.16 6.31
CA ASN A 2 -5.52 -4.53 5.00
C ASN A 2 -4.55 -5.15 4.00
N THR A 3 -4.97 -6.23 3.35
CA THR A 3 -4.19 -7.06 2.42
C THR A 3 -3.52 -6.23 1.32
N LEU A 4 -4.20 -5.16 0.89
CA LEU A 4 -3.71 -4.24 -0.13
C LEU A 4 -2.50 -3.42 0.33
N ILE A 5 -2.48 -2.98 1.59
CA ILE A 5 -1.35 -2.24 2.18
C ILE A 5 -0.14 -3.17 2.34
N TYR A 6 -0.37 -4.42 2.74
CA TYR A 6 0.70 -5.42 2.84
C TYR A 6 1.36 -5.66 1.48
N TYR A 7 0.57 -5.84 0.42
CA TYR A 7 1.10 -5.99 -0.94
C TYR A 7 1.77 -4.71 -1.43
N ALA A 8 1.22 -3.53 -1.16
CA ALA A 8 1.85 -2.26 -1.50
C ALA A 8 3.26 -2.14 -0.90
N PHE A 9 3.43 -2.55 0.36
CA PHE A 9 4.73 -2.56 1.02
C PHE A 9 5.71 -3.56 0.38
N ASN A 10 5.24 -4.77 0.04
CA ASN A 10 6.08 -5.75 -0.65
C ASN A 10 6.52 -5.26 -2.04
N VAL A 11 5.61 -4.66 -2.81
CA VAL A 11 5.93 -4.07 -4.13
C VAL A 11 6.90 -2.90 -3.97
N PHE A 12 6.76 -2.10 -2.91
CA PHE A 12 7.69 -1.02 -2.62
C PHE A 12 9.11 -1.54 -2.30
N VAL A 13 9.22 -2.59 -1.47
CA VAL A 13 10.51 -3.24 -1.20
C VAL A 13 11.10 -3.83 -2.48
N LEU A 14 10.28 -4.48 -3.31
CA LEU A 14 10.71 -5.00 -4.61
C LEU A 14 11.20 -3.87 -5.53
N CYS A 15 10.53 -2.72 -5.55
CA CYS A 15 10.97 -1.54 -6.29
C CYS A 15 12.37 -1.09 -5.85
N LEU A 16 12.64 -1.01 -4.55
CA LEU A 16 13.96 -0.64 -4.04
C LEU A 16 15.04 -1.66 -4.43
N ILE A 17 14.73 -2.95 -4.36
CA ILE A 17 15.64 -4.02 -4.78
C ILE A 17 15.94 -3.91 -6.27
N VAL A 18 14.92 -3.77 -7.12
CA VAL A 18 15.07 -3.63 -8.58
C VAL A 18 15.89 -2.39 -8.93
N LEU A 19 15.64 -1.27 -8.26
CA LEU A 19 16.39 -0.03 -8.47
C LEU A 19 17.85 -0.20 -8.03
N ALA A 20 18.11 -0.74 -6.83
CA ALA A 20 19.46 -0.95 -6.32
C ALA A 20 20.27 -1.92 -7.20
N VAL A 21 19.71 -3.10 -7.48
CA VAL A 21 20.35 -4.14 -8.30
C VAL A 21 20.51 -3.66 -9.73
N GLY A 22 19.48 -3.06 -10.31
CA GLY A 22 19.51 -2.59 -11.69
C GLY A 22 20.42 -1.36 -11.89
N MET A 23 20.61 -0.50 -10.90
CA MET A 23 21.60 0.59 -10.98
C MET A 23 23.03 0.06 -10.84
N TYR A 24 23.27 -0.94 -9.99
CA TYR A 24 24.59 -1.57 -9.83
C TYR A 24 25.00 -2.35 -11.08
N LYS A 25 24.11 -3.21 -11.60
CA LYS A 25 24.26 -3.83 -12.92
C LYS A 25 22.90 -3.93 -13.64
N PRO A 26 22.65 -3.09 -14.65
CA PRO A 26 21.37 -3.09 -15.35
C PRO A 26 21.12 -4.38 -16.14
N LYS A 27 22.18 -5.12 -16.49
CA LYS A 27 22.10 -6.42 -17.16
C LYS A 27 21.40 -7.50 -16.34
N TRP A 28 21.31 -7.36 -15.01
CA TRP A 28 20.59 -8.30 -14.14
C TRP A 28 19.07 -8.19 -14.26
N ILE A 29 18.56 -6.97 -14.48
CA ILE A 29 17.13 -6.73 -14.71
C ILE A 29 16.82 -6.86 -16.20
N LEU A 30 17.70 -6.35 -17.06
CA LEU A 30 17.56 -6.33 -18.51
C LEU A 30 18.40 -7.47 -19.11
N LEU A 31 18.06 -8.72 -18.74
CA LEU A 31 18.76 -9.95 -19.16
C LEU A 31 18.85 -10.14 -20.68
N TRP A 32 18.08 -9.35 -21.42
CA TRP A 32 17.92 -9.47 -22.87
C TRP A 32 18.63 -8.37 -23.69
N MET A 33 19.24 -7.37 -23.04
CA MET A 33 19.89 -6.25 -23.75
C MET A 33 21.42 -6.38 -23.75
N ASP A 34 22.05 -6.26 -24.93
CA ASP A 34 23.51 -6.38 -25.09
C ASP A 34 24.29 -5.26 -24.39
N LYS A 35 23.81 -4.02 -24.53
CA LYS A 35 24.32 -2.82 -23.84
C LYS A 35 23.21 -2.21 -22.99
N PRO A 36 22.96 -2.76 -21.79
CA PRO A 36 21.92 -2.26 -20.92
C PRO A 36 22.30 -0.91 -20.33
N GLY A 37 21.60 0.15 -20.76
CA GLY A 37 21.68 1.46 -20.13
C GLY A 37 20.97 1.47 -18.78
N ARG A 38 21.33 2.43 -17.91
CA ARG A 38 20.68 2.62 -16.60
C ARG A 38 19.28 3.26 -16.70
N LEU A 39 19.00 3.95 -17.81
CA LEU A 39 17.74 4.66 -18.04
C LEU A 39 16.50 3.75 -18.01
N PRO A 40 16.44 2.62 -18.76
CA PRO A 40 15.29 1.72 -18.70
C PRO A 40 15.06 1.08 -17.33
N VAL A 41 16.11 0.85 -16.55
CA VAL A 41 15.95 0.39 -15.15
C VAL A 41 15.22 1.44 -14.31
N ALA A 42 15.63 2.70 -14.42
CA ALA A 42 14.96 3.79 -13.71
C ALA A 42 13.49 3.94 -14.14
N MET A 43 13.18 3.73 -15.41
CA MET A 43 11.79 3.73 -15.91
C MET A 43 10.96 2.59 -15.31
N ILE A 44 11.50 1.36 -15.31
CA ILE A 44 10.83 0.19 -14.71
C ILE A 44 10.60 0.41 -13.21
N ALA A 45 11.62 0.90 -12.50
CA ALA A 45 11.49 1.21 -11.08
C ALA A 45 10.46 2.33 -10.83
N GLY A 46 10.40 3.35 -11.70
CA GLY A 46 9.38 4.39 -11.62
C GLY A 46 7.95 3.85 -11.76
N VAL A 47 7.73 2.92 -12.70
CA VAL A 47 6.42 2.26 -12.86
C VAL A 47 6.08 1.41 -11.63
N LEU A 48 7.03 0.62 -11.12
CA LEU A 48 6.83 -0.16 -9.89
C LEU A 48 6.51 0.72 -8.68
N PHE A 49 7.18 1.87 -8.57
CA PHE A 49 6.91 2.85 -7.53
C PHE A 49 5.49 3.43 -7.65
N MET A 50 5.04 3.78 -8.85
CA MET A 50 3.67 4.25 -9.07
C MET A 50 2.64 3.19 -8.67
N ILE A 51 2.86 1.92 -9.04
CA ILE A 51 1.97 0.81 -8.66
C ILE A 51 1.89 0.70 -7.13
N ALA A 52 3.04 0.72 -6.44
CA ALA A 52 3.08 0.68 -4.98
C ALA A 52 2.34 1.87 -4.35
N ALA A 53 2.53 3.08 -4.89
CA ALA A 53 1.87 4.29 -4.40
C ALA A 53 0.35 4.24 -4.56
N VAL A 54 -0.15 3.76 -5.71
CA VAL A 54 -1.59 3.59 -5.96
C VAL A 54 -2.17 2.56 -4.98
N MET A 55 -1.55 1.38 -4.86
CA MET A 55 -2.01 0.34 -3.93
C MET A 55 -2.01 0.84 -2.48
N PHE A 56 -0.97 1.57 -2.06
CA PHE A 56 -0.91 2.13 -0.71
C PHE A 56 -2.01 3.17 -0.48
N GLY A 57 -2.25 4.05 -1.46
CA GLY A 57 -3.30 5.06 -1.38
C GLY A 57 -4.70 4.46 -1.28
N GLU A 58 -5.01 3.46 -2.11
CA GLU A 58 -6.28 2.74 -2.07
C GLU A 58 -6.46 1.96 -0.77
N GLY A 59 -5.41 1.28 -0.31
CA GLY A 59 -5.42 0.58 0.97
C GLY A 59 -5.68 1.53 2.14
N ASN A 60 -5.09 2.73 2.13
CA ASN A 60 -5.31 3.71 3.19
C ASN A 60 -6.74 4.28 3.19
N LYS A 61 -7.35 4.45 2.00
CA LYS A 61 -8.78 4.84 1.89
C LYS A 61 -9.69 3.76 2.50
N GLN A 62 -9.42 2.49 2.25
CA GLN A 62 -10.17 1.38 2.84
C GLN A 62 -10.03 1.37 4.37
N LEU A 63 -8.81 1.55 4.88
CA LEU A 63 -8.54 1.67 6.32
C LEU A 63 -9.36 2.78 6.98
N GLN A 64 -9.47 3.94 6.34
CA GLN A 64 -10.25 5.07 6.85
C GLN A 64 -11.76 4.78 6.86
N GLN A 65 -12.28 4.11 5.82
CA GLN A 65 -13.68 3.70 5.78
C GLN A 65 -14.01 2.66 6.86
N GLU A 66 -13.12 1.69 7.07
CA GLU A 66 -13.26 0.67 8.11
C GLU A 66 -13.32 1.32 9.51
N LYS A 67 -12.42 2.27 9.78
CA LYS A 67 -12.43 3.07 11.03
C LYS A 67 -13.70 3.90 11.19
N ALA A 68 -14.19 4.51 10.11
CA ALA A 68 -15.42 5.30 10.14
C ALA A 68 -16.67 4.44 10.39
N GLN A 69 -16.72 3.21 9.86
CA GLN A 69 -17.80 2.27 10.11
C GLN A 69 -17.78 1.72 11.54
N LEU A 70 -16.60 1.39 12.07
CA LEU A 70 -16.43 0.96 13.46
C LEU A 70 -16.90 2.05 14.45
N ASN A 71 -16.55 3.32 14.20
CA ASN A 71 -17.04 4.44 15.02
C ASN A 71 -18.57 4.58 14.99
N LYS A 72 -19.22 4.38 13.83
CA LYS A 72 -20.68 4.41 13.71
C LYS A 72 -21.37 3.25 14.44
N GLN A 73 -20.75 2.07 14.46
CA GLN A 73 -21.29 0.92 15.21
C GLN A 73 -21.18 1.11 16.72
N GLN A 74 -20.12 1.75 17.22
CA GLN A 74 -19.98 2.07 18.65
C GLN A 74 -21.01 3.08 19.15
N THR A 75 -21.41 4.07 18.34
CA THR A 75 -22.46 5.04 18.73
C THR A 75 -23.87 4.42 18.77
N THR A 76 -24.10 3.30 18.09
CA THR A 76 -25.43 2.64 18.02
C THR A 76 -25.62 1.56 19.11
N GLN A 77 -24.57 1.22 19.87
CA GLN A 77 -24.59 0.20 20.93
C GLN A 77 -24.64 0.77 22.37
N GLN A 78 -25.08 2.01 22.55
CA GLN A 78 -25.69 2.44 23.82
C GLN A 78 -27.22 2.39 23.70
N PRO A 79 -27.86 1.20 23.82
CA PRO A 79 -29.26 1.15 24.16
C PRO A 79 -29.40 1.50 25.64
N GLY A 80 -30.15 2.55 25.93
CA GLY A 80 -30.84 2.76 27.20
C GLY A 80 -30.02 2.51 28.48
N ALA A 81 -29.29 3.53 28.94
CA ALA A 81 -29.36 3.83 30.37
C ALA A 81 -30.74 4.46 30.61
N GLU A 82 -31.78 3.62 30.54
CA GLU A 82 -33.09 3.89 31.12
C GLU A 82 -32.83 4.19 32.59
N VAL A 83 -32.78 5.48 32.89
CA VAL A 83 -32.73 5.99 34.26
C VAL A 83 -33.99 5.44 34.91
N PRO A 84 -33.90 4.55 35.93
CA PRO A 84 -35.10 4.03 36.57
C PRO A 84 -35.83 5.21 37.22
N ASP A 85 -37.05 5.45 36.73
CA ASP A 85 -37.97 6.44 37.27
C ASP A 85 -38.25 6.08 38.74
N LEU A 86 -37.75 6.91 39.66
CA LEU A 86 -37.92 6.72 41.10
C LEU A 86 -39.04 7.66 41.56
N HIS A 87 -40.23 7.07 41.64
CA HIS A 87 -41.42 7.55 42.34
C HIS A 87 -41.14 7.97 43.79
#